data_AF-A0A3D9BF82-F1
#
_entry.id   AF-A0A3D9BF82-F1
#
_cell.length_a   1.000
_cell.length_b   1.000
_cell.length_c   1.000
_cell.angle_alpha   90.00
_cell.angle_beta   90.00
_cell.angle_gamma   90.00
#
_symmetry.space_group_name_H-M   'P 1'
#
loop_
_entity.id
_entity.type
_entity.pdbx_description
1 polymer ?
#
loop_
_entity_poly.entity_id
_entity_poly.type
_entity_poly.pdbx_seq_one_letter_code
_entity_poly.pdbx_strand_id
1 'polypeptide(L)'
;MKRVIFILTGIIILCVFFYYAFGIFSSSVGWYGYQKWKYRGGTTTIKESKQRKVFVKELNYKIVDSANLKGFYFKPYIEKGFRYGYHSMEETRIDNFSNYPYNFSYERNKSDSIVLNIFPEDKEKLDSSDAVWGYLKQPYLKDTIRIEIEGAGKQKGIIKVW
;
A
#
# COMPACT_ATOMS: atom_id res chain seq x y z
N MET A 1 -5.56 30.31 49.12
CA MET A 1 -5.34 28.91 48.65
C MET A 1 -6.45 28.37 47.75
N LYS A 2 -7.71 28.28 48.19
CA LYS A 2 -8.80 27.67 47.36
C LYS A 2 -8.98 28.29 45.98
N ARG A 3 -8.96 29.64 45.85
CA ARG A 3 -9.05 30.34 44.56
C ARG A 3 -7.88 30.02 43.61
N VAL A 4 -6.67 29.87 44.13
CA VAL A 4 -5.48 29.53 43.32
C VAL A 4 -5.58 28.10 42.81
N ILE A 5 -6.10 27.18 43.63
CA ILE A 5 -6.35 25.78 43.22
C ILE A 5 -7.40 25.73 42.11
N PHE A 6 -8.52 26.46 42.24
CA PHE A 6 -9.54 26.53 41.17
C PHE A 6 -8.99 27.07 39.85
N ILE A 7 -8.15 28.11 39.91
CA ILE A 7 -7.50 28.66 38.71
C ILE A 7 -6.56 27.62 38.07
N LEU A 8 -5.73 26.95 38.87
CA LEU A 8 -4.81 25.91 38.38
C LEU A 8 -5.57 24.71 37.77
N THR A 9 -6.64 24.24 38.41
CA THR A 9 -7.48 23.17 37.87
C THR A 9 -8.12 23.58 36.54
N GLY A 10 -8.60 24.82 36.43
CA GLY A 10 -9.13 25.35 35.18
C GLY A 10 -8.10 25.36 34.04
N ILE A 11 -6.87 25.78 34.33
CA ILE A 11 -5.75 25.78 33.36
C ILE A 11 -5.43 24.36 32.90
N ILE A 12 -5.35 23.39 33.83
CA ILE A 12 -5.05 21.99 33.48
C ILE A 12 -6.12 21.41 32.56
N ILE A 13 -7.40 21.61 32.88
CA ILE A 13 -8.52 21.15 32.05
C ILE A 13 -8.45 21.79 30.66
N LEU A 14 -8.16 23.09 30.59
CA LEU A 14 -8.01 23.82 29.34
C LEU A 14 -6.85 23.27 28.49
N CYS A 15 -5.69 22.99 29.10
CA CYS A 15 -4.55 22.40 28.41
C CYS A 15 -4.87 20.99 27.87
N VAL A 16 -5.54 20.16 28.66
CA VAL A 16 -5.99 18.82 28.22
C VAL A 16 -6.96 18.94 27.05
N PHE A 17 -7.93 19.87 27.13
CA PHE A 17 -8.86 20.13 26.03
C PHE A 17 -8.13 20.56 24.76
N PHE A 18 -7.20 21.51 24.84
CA PHE A 18 -6.42 21.95 23.69
C PHE A 18 -5.55 20.83 23.10
N TYR A 19 -4.96 19.98 23.93
CA TYR A 19 -4.19 18.83 23.46
C TYR A 19 -5.04 17.89 22.58
N TYR A 20 -6.24 17.52 23.05
CA TYR A 20 -7.14 16.67 22.28
C TYR A 20 -7.70 17.38 21.04
N ALA A 21 -8.10 18.66 21.15
CA ALA A 21 -8.58 19.45 20.03
C ALA A 21 -7.51 19.57 18.92
N PHE A 22 -6.26 19.81 19.31
CA PHE A 22 -5.14 19.88 18.38
C PHE A 22 -4.83 18.52 17.73
N GLY A 23 -4.94 17.42 18.48
CA GLY A 23 -4.83 16.07 17.93
C GLY A 23 -5.87 15.77 16.85
N ILE A 24 -7.13 16.13 17.10
CA ILE A 24 -8.23 15.96 16.12
C ILE A 24 -8.01 16.85 14.90
N PHE A 25 -7.63 18.11 15.12
CA PHE A 25 -7.36 19.04 14.04
C PHE A 25 -6.17 18.60 13.17
N SER A 26 -5.06 18.20 13.79
CA SER A 26 -3.87 17.70 13.09
C SER A 26 -4.19 16.44 12.27
N SER A 27 -4.94 15.50 12.84
CA SER A 27 -5.40 14.30 12.12
C SER A 27 -6.28 14.66 10.92
N SER A 28 -7.21 15.61 11.10
CA SER A 28 -8.11 16.07 10.05
C SER A 28 -7.37 16.81 8.94
N VAL A 29 -6.51 17.78 9.29
CA VAL A 29 -5.68 18.52 8.32
C VAL A 29 -4.72 17.58 7.59
N GLY A 30 -4.13 16.61 8.29
CA GLY A 30 -3.33 15.56 7.66
C GLY A 30 -4.16 14.75 6.66
N TRP A 31 -5.34 14.28 7.06
CA TRP A 31 -6.23 13.51 6.19
C TRP A 31 -6.62 14.30 4.92
N TYR A 32 -7.15 15.51 5.12
CA TYR A 32 -7.65 16.36 4.03
C TYR A 32 -6.53 16.96 3.18
N GLY A 33 -5.40 17.31 3.79
CA GLY A 33 -4.23 17.86 3.11
C GLY A 33 -3.49 16.83 2.26
N TYR A 34 -3.25 15.62 2.79
CA TYR A 34 -2.62 14.54 2.01
C TYR A 34 -3.57 13.84 1.04
N GLN A 35 -4.87 14.16 1.08
CA GLN A 35 -5.89 13.55 0.21
C GLN A 35 -5.81 12.01 0.20
N LYS A 36 -5.65 11.40 1.38
CA LYS A 36 -5.34 9.95 1.50
C LYS A 36 -6.35 9.03 0.80
N TRP A 37 -7.58 9.50 0.61
CA TRP A 37 -8.64 8.81 -0.13
C TRP A 37 -8.42 8.75 -1.65
N LYS A 38 -7.48 9.52 -2.22
CA LYS A 38 -7.16 9.47 -3.65
C LYS A 38 -6.14 8.40 -4.02
N TYR A 39 -5.35 7.93 -3.05
CA TYR A 39 -4.35 6.89 -3.32
C TYR A 39 -5.04 5.55 -3.51
N ARG A 40 -4.77 4.96 -4.67
CA ARG A 40 -5.17 3.61 -5.02
C ARG A 40 -4.19 2.63 -4.41
N GLY A 41 -4.70 1.52 -3.90
CA GLY A 41 -3.87 0.46 -3.36
C GLY A 41 -4.49 -0.90 -3.56
N GLY A 42 -3.64 -1.91 -3.55
CA GLY A 42 -4.03 -3.29 -3.72
C GLY A 42 -4.36 -4.04 -2.43
N THR A 43 -4.87 -5.24 -2.59
CA THR A 43 -4.90 -6.21 -1.48
C THR A 43 -3.49 -6.74 -1.21
N THR A 44 -3.25 -7.26 0.00
CA THR A 44 -1.92 -7.76 0.39
C THR A 44 -1.82 -9.28 0.35
N THR A 45 -2.95 -9.96 0.12
CA THR A 45 -3.03 -11.43 0.03
C THR A 45 -4.07 -11.83 -1.02
N ILE A 46 -3.83 -12.97 -1.68
CA ILE A 46 -4.78 -13.55 -2.63
C ILE A 46 -6.10 -13.89 -1.93
N LYS A 47 -6.04 -14.34 -0.67
CA LYS A 47 -7.23 -14.64 0.15
C LYS A 47 -8.11 -13.40 0.32
N GLU A 48 -7.51 -12.26 0.67
CA GLU A 48 -8.21 -10.98 0.80
C GLU A 48 -8.82 -10.56 -0.54
N SER A 49 -8.06 -10.65 -1.64
CA SER A 49 -8.52 -10.35 -3.00
C SER A 49 -9.75 -11.18 -3.42
N LYS A 50 -9.72 -12.49 -3.12
CA LYS A 50 -10.83 -13.42 -3.39
C LYS A 50 -12.06 -13.13 -2.53
N GLN A 51 -11.87 -12.88 -1.23
CA GLN A 51 -12.98 -12.53 -0.31
C GLN A 51 -13.70 -11.25 -0.76
N ARG A 52 -12.95 -10.27 -1.26
CA ARG A 52 -13.46 -9.01 -1.79
C ARG A 52 -13.99 -9.10 -3.22
N LYS A 53 -13.94 -10.29 -3.86
CA LYS A 53 -14.40 -10.55 -5.23
C LYS A 53 -13.72 -9.66 -6.29
N VAL A 54 -12.47 -9.29 -6.06
CA VAL A 54 -11.66 -8.49 -7.00
C VAL A 54 -10.50 -9.27 -7.62
N PHE A 55 -10.23 -10.48 -7.15
CA PHE A 55 -9.21 -11.34 -7.72
C PHE A 55 -9.52 -11.70 -9.18
N VAL A 56 -8.52 -11.54 -10.06
CA VAL A 56 -8.65 -11.89 -11.49
C VAL A 56 -7.87 -13.16 -11.81
N LYS A 57 -6.55 -13.16 -11.60
CA LYS A 57 -5.69 -14.31 -11.88
C LYS A 57 -4.35 -14.23 -11.15
N GLU A 58 -3.72 -15.38 -10.93
CA GLU A 58 -2.32 -15.45 -10.51
C GLU A 58 -1.41 -15.23 -11.72
N LEU A 59 -0.23 -14.65 -11.49
CA LEU A 59 0.79 -14.44 -12.52
C LEU A 59 1.90 -15.46 -12.37
N ASN A 60 2.56 -15.78 -13.48
CA ASN A 60 3.74 -16.63 -13.42
C ASN A 60 4.92 -15.82 -12.92
N TYR A 61 5.81 -16.47 -12.18
CA TYR A 61 7.00 -15.79 -11.68
C TYR A 61 8.16 -16.74 -11.49
N LYS A 62 9.35 -16.16 -11.44
CA LYS A 62 10.60 -16.84 -11.10
C LYS A 62 11.43 -15.94 -10.21
N ILE A 63 11.75 -16.43 -9.01
CA ILE A 63 12.75 -15.81 -8.14
C ILE A 63 14.11 -16.18 -8.72
N VAL A 64 14.82 -15.20 -9.29
CA VAL A 64 16.16 -15.36 -9.85
C VAL A 64 17.19 -15.30 -8.73
N ASP A 65 17.01 -14.36 -7.81
CA ASP A 65 17.80 -14.22 -6.60
C ASP A 65 16.88 -13.79 -5.46
N SER A 66 16.96 -14.48 -4.33
CA SER A 66 16.15 -14.24 -3.13
C SER A 66 16.82 -13.26 -2.15
N ALA A 67 17.92 -12.61 -2.51
CA ALA A 67 18.67 -11.71 -1.62
C ALA A 67 19.14 -12.39 -0.32
N ASN A 68 19.43 -13.69 -0.37
CA ASN A 68 19.75 -14.57 0.78
C ASN A 68 18.61 -14.73 1.81
N LEU A 69 17.37 -14.41 1.45
CA LEU A 69 16.20 -14.61 2.32
C LEU A 69 15.81 -16.10 2.37
N LYS A 70 15.97 -16.70 3.55
CA LYS A 70 15.55 -18.08 3.78
C LYS A 70 14.03 -18.18 3.77
N GLY A 71 13.48 -19.06 2.93
CA GLY A 71 12.04 -19.30 2.87
C GLY A 71 11.24 -18.12 2.29
N PHE A 72 11.87 -17.30 1.44
CA PHE A 72 11.19 -16.18 0.81
C PHE A 72 9.97 -16.64 0.00
N TYR A 73 8.83 -16.06 0.32
CA TYR A 73 7.57 -16.32 -0.34
C TYR A 73 7.12 -15.09 -1.10
N PHE A 74 6.73 -15.30 -2.36
CA PHE A 74 6.22 -14.27 -3.24
C PHE A 74 5.17 -14.90 -4.15
N LYS A 75 3.98 -14.30 -4.24
CA LYS A 75 2.95 -14.70 -5.22
C LYS A 75 2.34 -13.46 -5.87
N PRO A 76 2.66 -13.17 -7.13
CA PRO A 76 2.05 -12.06 -7.86
C PRO A 76 0.68 -12.45 -8.40
N TYR A 77 -0.22 -11.48 -8.46
CA TYR A 77 -1.56 -11.64 -8.98
C TYR A 77 -2.11 -10.32 -9.51
N ILE A 78 -3.15 -10.42 -10.33
CA ILE A 78 -3.91 -9.28 -10.82
C ILE A 78 -5.26 -9.24 -10.10
N GLU A 79 -5.65 -8.04 -9.72
CA GLU A 79 -6.96 -7.74 -9.17
C GLU A 79 -7.63 -6.60 -9.94
N LYS A 80 -8.96 -6.58 -9.95
CA LYS A 80 -9.80 -5.58 -10.62
C LYS A 80 -10.49 -4.71 -9.59
N GLY A 81 -10.10 -3.45 -9.51
CA GLY A 81 -10.57 -2.50 -8.50
C GLY A 81 -9.50 -2.12 -7.49
N PHE A 82 -9.80 -1.11 -6.68
CA PHE A 82 -8.84 -0.47 -5.79
C PHE A 82 -9.40 -0.31 -4.39
N ARG A 83 -8.50 -0.35 -3.41
CA ARG A 83 -8.75 0.20 -2.09
C ARG A 83 -8.48 1.69 -2.15
N TYR A 84 -9.31 2.47 -1.47
CA TYR A 84 -9.16 3.90 -1.33
C TYR A 84 -8.98 4.24 0.15
N GLY A 85 -7.91 4.91 0.55
CA GLY A 85 -7.73 5.47 1.91
C GLY A 85 -7.85 4.50 3.12
N TYR A 86 -7.63 5.05 4.32
CA TYR A 86 -7.72 4.33 5.61
C TYR A 86 -9.17 4.02 6.03
N HIS A 87 -10.12 4.93 5.77
CA HIS A 87 -11.53 4.77 6.18
C HIS A 87 -12.39 3.95 5.21
N SER A 88 -11.96 3.77 3.95
CA SER A 88 -12.54 2.81 3.01
C SER A 88 -11.60 1.63 2.77
N MET A 89 -10.76 1.32 3.75
CA MET A 89 -9.85 0.18 3.73
C MET A 89 -10.61 -1.16 3.65
N GLU A 90 -11.86 -1.17 4.13
CA GLU A 90 -12.78 -2.32 4.08
C GLU A 90 -13.58 -2.40 2.78
N GLU A 91 -13.74 -1.30 2.04
CA GLU A 91 -14.44 -1.29 0.76
C GLU A 91 -13.45 -1.32 -0.42
N THR A 92 -13.49 -2.38 -1.22
CA THR A 92 -12.82 -2.38 -2.53
C THR A 92 -13.84 -1.99 -3.58
N ARG A 93 -13.64 -0.84 -4.22
CA ARG A 93 -14.51 -0.38 -5.29
C ARG A 93 -13.90 -0.79 -6.61
N ILE A 94 -14.67 -1.51 -7.42
CA ILE A 94 -14.37 -1.68 -8.85
C ILE A 94 -14.62 -0.31 -9.47
N ASP A 95 -13.54 0.46 -9.63
CA ASP A 95 -13.61 1.79 -10.21
C ASP A 95 -13.86 1.67 -11.72
N ASN A 96 -15.13 1.81 -12.12
CA ASN A 96 -15.54 1.78 -13.52
C ASN A 96 -15.08 3.02 -14.30
N PHE A 97 -14.52 4.04 -13.63
CA PHE A 97 -14.08 5.29 -14.26
C PHE A 97 -12.56 5.37 -14.40
N SER A 98 -11.81 4.38 -13.92
CA SER A 98 -10.37 4.33 -14.13
C SER A 98 -10.03 3.83 -15.53
N ASN A 99 -9.16 4.56 -16.24
CA ASN A 99 -8.52 4.06 -17.47
C ASN A 99 -7.67 2.81 -17.22
N TYR A 100 -7.28 2.56 -15.97
CA TYR A 100 -6.50 1.41 -15.53
C TYR A 100 -7.30 0.72 -14.42
N PRO A 101 -8.20 -0.22 -14.74
CA PRO A 101 -9.08 -0.84 -13.73
C PRO A 101 -8.42 -2.01 -12.99
N TYR A 102 -7.21 -2.41 -13.40
CA TYR A 102 -6.49 -3.54 -12.82
C TYR A 102 -5.25 -3.09 -12.06
N ASN A 103 -4.96 -3.77 -10.97
CA ASN A 103 -3.78 -3.56 -10.15
C ASN A 103 -2.85 -4.79 -10.22
N PHE A 104 -1.56 -4.52 -10.33
CA PHE A 104 -0.51 -5.50 -10.14
C PHE A 104 -0.17 -5.60 -8.65
N SER A 105 -0.51 -6.73 -8.04
CA SER A 105 -0.37 -6.96 -6.61
C SER A 105 0.41 -8.23 -6.32
N TYR A 106 0.90 -8.37 -5.09
CA TYR A 106 1.65 -9.54 -4.69
C TYR A 106 1.46 -9.83 -3.20
N GLU A 107 1.52 -11.12 -2.88
CA GLU A 107 1.57 -11.62 -1.52
C GLU A 107 3.01 -11.98 -1.17
N ARG A 108 3.48 -11.56 0.01
CA ARG A 108 4.84 -11.85 0.49
C ARG A 108 4.88 -12.05 2.00
N ASN A 109 6.01 -12.58 2.49
CA ASN A 109 6.31 -12.58 3.92
C ASN A 109 6.39 -11.13 4.45
N LYS A 110 5.48 -10.76 5.36
CA LYS A 110 5.44 -9.41 5.96
C LYS A 110 6.54 -9.17 6.99
N SER A 111 7.12 -10.23 7.54
CA SER A 111 8.25 -10.18 8.48
C SER A 111 9.57 -9.83 7.81
N ASP A 112 9.66 -9.94 6.49
CA ASP A 112 10.89 -9.66 5.77
C ASP A 112 11.04 -8.13 5.65
N SER A 113 12.08 -7.59 6.29
CA SER A 113 12.48 -6.17 6.25
C SER A 113 13.10 -5.82 4.90
N ILE A 114 12.27 -5.92 3.85
CA ILE A 114 12.62 -5.68 2.46
C ILE A 114 11.60 -4.76 1.79
N VAL A 115 12.06 -4.10 0.74
CA VAL A 115 11.29 -3.34 -0.23
C VAL A 115 11.29 -4.10 -1.55
N LEU A 116 10.15 -4.09 -2.24
CA LEU A 116 10.00 -4.67 -3.56
C LEU A 116 9.74 -3.54 -4.54
N ASN A 117 10.70 -3.28 -5.43
CA ASN A 117 10.65 -2.18 -6.39
C ASN A 117 10.62 -2.72 -7.81
N ILE A 118 9.73 -2.20 -8.65
CA ILE A 118 9.78 -2.50 -10.09
C ILE A 118 10.99 -1.77 -10.68
N PHE A 119 11.83 -2.49 -11.43
CA PHE A 119 12.99 -1.90 -12.08
C PHE A 119 12.56 -0.68 -12.93
N PRO A 120 13.30 0.45 -12.89
CA PRO A 120 12.93 1.66 -13.63
C PRO A 120 12.64 1.39 -15.11
N GLU A 121 13.45 0.55 -15.75
CA GLU A 121 13.29 0.20 -17.18
C GLU A 121 12.02 -0.63 -17.46
N ASP A 122 11.49 -1.33 -16.45
CA ASP A 122 10.30 -2.16 -16.60
C ASP A 122 9.01 -1.42 -16.23
N LYS A 123 9.09 -0.20 -15.67
CA LYS A 123 7.90 0.62 -15.36
C LYS A 123 7.10 0.98 -16.61
N GLU A 124 7.76 1.16 -17.75
CA GLU A 124 7.11 1.46 -19.03
C GLU A 124 6.32 0.26 -19.60
N LYS A 125 6.59 -0.96 -19.11
CA LYS A 125 5.85 -2.16 -19.49
C LYS A 125 4.48 -2.23 -18.82
N LEU A 126 4.28 -1.45 -17.75
CA LEU A 126 2.99 -1.23 -17.11
C LEU A 126 2.26 -0.11 -17.82
N ASP A 127 0.92 -0.14 -17.84
CA ASP A 127 0.16 0.94 -18.45
C ASP A 127 0.22 2.24 -17.63
N SER A 128 0.44 2.12 -16.32
CA SER A 128 0.77 3.22 -15.41
C SER A 128 1.43 2.64 -14.14
N SER A 129 2.20 3.43 -13.40
CA SER A 129 2.73 3.03 -12.10
C SER A 129 2.92 4.24 -11.19
N ASP A 130 2.90 4.01 -9.88
CA ASP A 130 3.40 4.96 -8.90
C ASP A 130 4.69 4.42 -8.24
N ALA A 131 5.08 4.99 -7.10
CA ALA A 131 6.28 4.56 -6.39
C ALA A 131 6.21 3.11 -5.88
N VAL A 132 5.01 2.54 -5.70
CA VAL A 132 4.76 1.28 -5.00
C VAL A 132 3.91 0.30 -5.84
N TRP A 133 2.99 0.80 -6.67
CA TRP A 133 1.99 0.01 -7.38
C TRP A 133 2.08 0.13 -8.90
N GLY A 134 1.72 -0.97 -9.58
CA GLY A 134 1.59 -1.02 -11.03
C GLY A 134 0.12 -1.13 -11.44
N TYR A 135 -0.30 -0.35 -12.41
CA TYR A 135 -1.67 -0.29 -12.91
C TYR A 135 -1.76 -0.75 -14.35
N LEU A 136 -2.80 -1.52 -14.69
CA LEU A 136 -2.97 -2.14 -16.00
C LEU A 136 -4.34 -1.79 -16.60
N LYS A 137 -4.38 -1.58 -17.92
CA LYS A 137 -5.62 -1.45 -18.71
C LYS A 137 -6.27 -2.80 -18.94
N GLN A 138 -5.45 -3.84 -19.07
CA GLN A 138 -5.84 -5.21 -19.34
C GLN A 138 -5.42 -6.13 -18.20
N PRO A 139 -6.09 -7.28 -18.00
CA PRO A 139 -5.77 -8.21 -16.92
C PRO A 139 -4.55 -9.09 -17.24
N TYR A 140 -3.49 -8.51 -17.81
CA TYR A 140 -2.23 -9.20 -18.12
C TYR A 140 -1.07 -8.20 -18.21
N LEU A 141 0.15 -8.69 -17.98
CA LEU A 141 1.37 -7.95 -18.25
C LEU A 141 1.71 -8.05 -19.74
N LYS A 142 2.09 -6.94 -20.38
CA LYS A 142 2.46 -6.94 -21.81
C LYS A 142 3.77 -7.68 -22.06
N ASP A 143 4.66 -7.66 -21.08
CA ASP A 143 5.96 -8.29 -21.11
C ASP A 143 6.40 -8.64 -19.68
N THR A 144 7.46 -9.43 -19.55
CA THR A 144 8.06 -9.77 -18.26
C THR A 144 8.60 -8.52 -17.58
N ILE A 145 8.18 -8.30 -16.34
CA ILE A 145 8.73 -7.26 -15.45
C ILE A 145 9.69 -7.88 -14.45
N ARG A 146 10.71 -7.11 -14.08
CA ARG A 146 11.63 -7.43 -12.99
C ARG A 146 11.27 -6.62 -11.76
N ILE A 147 11.32 -7.28 -10.62
CA ILE A 147 11.16 -6.69 -9.30
C ILE A 147 12.48 -6.88 -8.56
N GLU A 148 13.07 -5.78 -8.12
CA GLU A 148 14.22 -5.76 -7.22
C GLU A 148 13.74 -6.02 -5.80
N ILE A 149 14.41 -6.96 -5.13
CA ILE A 149 14.32 -7.14 -3.69
C ILE A 149 15.44 -6.32 -3.07
N GLU A 150 15.10 -5.32 -2.26
CA GLU A 150 16.06 -4.49 -1.53
C GLU A 150 15.86 -4.67 -0.03
N GLY A 151 16.85 -5.25 0.66
CA GLY A 151 16.82 -5.47 2.10
C GLY A 151 17.83 -4.61 2.86
N ALA A 152 17.88 -4.78 4.18
CA ALA A 152 18.91 -4.12 4.99
C ALA A 152 20.33 -4.54 4.54
N GLY A 153 21.23 -3.56 4.40
CA GLY A 153 22.60 -3.77 3.93
C GLY A 153 22.72 -3.80 2.40
N LYS A 154 23.58 -4.68 1.85
CA LYS A 154 23.75 -4.89 0.39
C LYS A 154 22.88 -6.04 -0.14
N GLN A 155 21.77 -6.35 0.53
CA GLN A 155 20.85 -7.40 0.10
C GLN A 155 20.09 -6.95 -1.14
N LYS A 156 20.43 -7.56 -2.28
CA LYS A 156 19.79 -7.34 -3.57
C LYS A 156 19.36 -8.68 -4.14
N GLY A 157 18.13 -8.74 -4.64
CA GLY A 157 17.56 -9.91 -5.29
C GLY A 157 16.70 -9.51 -6.48
N ILE A 158 16.31 -10.48 -7.29
CA ILE A 158 15.55 -10.24 -8.52
C ILE A 158 14.45 -11.28 -8.65
N ILE A 159 13.24 -10.81 -8.94
CA ILE A 159 12.08 -11.62 -9.30
C ILE A 159 11.65 -11.24 -10.71
N LYS A 160 11.37 -12.21 -11.57
CA LYS A 160 10.73 -12.00 -12.87
C LYS A 160 9.27 -12.40 -12.79
N VAL A 161 8.36 -11.62 -13.37
CA VAL A 161 6.91 -11.86 -13.37
C VAL A 161 6.34 -11.66 -14.78
N TRP A 162 5.46 -12.56 -15.24
CA TRP A 162 4.81 -12.51 -16.55
C TRP A 162 3.37 -13.06 -16.54
#